data_AF-A0A364KVH6-F1
#
_entry.id   AF-A0A364KVH6-F1
#
_cell.length_a   1.000
_cell.length_b   1.000
_cell.length_c   1.000
_cell.angle_alpha   90.00
_cell.angle_beta   90.00
_cell.angle_gamma   90.00
#
_symmetry.space_group_name_H-M   'P 1'
#
loop_
_entity.id
_entity.type
_entity.pdbx_description
1 polymer ?
#
loop_
_entity_poly.entity_id
_entity_poly.type
_entity_poly.pdbx_seq_one_letter_code
_entity_poly.pdbx_strand_id
1 'polypeptide(L)'
;MVVNDRFENLELQGGLAKDTIMPAVETVENMGKEKAHKVFTHVEERKLVRKLDLWIVPLMMFTYMLQSYDKGILSAATQFDLNADLGLTTVIGYEANGTPITNNKKYSNASMIFYVGYVIGTYPMSYLAQRFSISRVISGATFFWGIVVMSTAGCINYGGIIVNRLVLGILESAVAPTFTVLVTFWWTREEQGLRTGLWYCCVGVATAISPLINYGLGQIHGPLASWKPMFLILGAVTTLWSIVLFFGLPDNPMETKGLTDAERELAIQRLERNKAGTITHSFNRAQFLEAFRDYKMYSCSLLILLTGVPSGAIGTFGTIVINGFGFSHFESLALTCPIGAITALSILLVSYVSRKFTNTSYLVFIPLDYSSDAETPVIFSYHGGDRTAKDQLELDELTSPEFNTHTLVVYPQGINEKWQGVPNDTTNDIQFTTDILNQVESRYCIDQGRVWTTGKSDGAGFCNILACDSDLSLRFSVFAPVSGAYYVDSETCDPDTVSIPCSPGRKDIPFLAFHGGNDTTIAYAGGERKDECLPSIPHFIQEWAARDDLPTHNITKPLATDTVVYSFGDGLVELVYDSVIGHDWPSTVPNSDNSVAGHHPASFNATPIIMNFFEAHSVSRLGANY
;
A
#
# COMPACT_ATOMS: atom_id res chain seq x y z
N MET A 1 -11.75 3.03 -32.57
CA MET A 1 -11.71 3.59 -33.95
C MET A 1 -11.62 5.11 -33.84
N VAL A 2 -10.77 5.72 -34.68
CA VAL A 2 -10.28 7.13 -34.70
C VAL A 2 -9.02 7.38 -33.85
N VAL A 3 -7.91 7.01 -34.49
CA VAL A 3 -6.56 7.58 -34.36
C VAL A 3 -6.57 9.03 -34.86
N ASN A 4 -5.78 9.93 -34.26
CA ASN A 4 -5.30 11.10 -34.99
C ASN A 4 -3.99 11.68 -34.42
N ASP A 5 -2.90 11.36 -35.11
CA ASP A 5 -1.77 12.19 -35.54
C ASP A 5 -1.60 13.59 -34.93
N ARG A 6 -0.47 13.82 -34.26
CA ARG A 6 0.30 15.08 -34.28
C ARG A 6 1.76 14.86 -33.85
N PHE A 7 2.61 14.35 -34.74
CA PHE A 7 4.06 14.59 -34.69
C PHE A 7 4.65 14.56 -36.10
N GLU A 8 4.29 15.54 -36.93
CA GLU A 8 5.11 15.95 -38.07
C GLU A 8 5.09 17.48 -38.18
N ASN A 9 6.22 18.05 -38.59
CA ASN A 9 6.53 19.46 -38.83
C ASN A 9 7.10 20.27 -37.67
N LEU A 10 8.42 20.15 -37.50
CA LEU A 10 9.29 21.30 -37.22
C LEU A 10 10.51 21.20 -38.13
N GLU A 11 10.42 21.85 -39.30
CA GLU A 11 11.52 22.06 -40.21
C GLU A 11 12.59 22.99 -39.61
N LEU A 12 13.81 22.66 -40.00
CA LEU A 12 15.06 23.38 -39.85
C LEU A 12 14.98 24.87 -40.19
N GLN A 13 15.48 25.72 -39.28
CA GLN A 13 16.10 27.00 -39.65
C GLN A 13 17.34 27.29 -38.80
N GLY A 14 18.44 27.63 -39.48
CA GLY A 14 19.51 28.48 -38.93
C GLY A 14 20.75 27.74 -38.42
N GLY A 15 21.83 27.77 -39.22
CA GLY A 15 23.09 27.10 -38.94
C GLY A 15 23.85 27.59 -37.72
N LEU A 16 24.47 26.63 -37.03
CA LEU A 16 25.60 26.80 -36.12
C LEU A 16 26.55 25.61 -36.34
N ALA A 17 27.85 25.91 -36.28
CA ALA A 17 28.96 25.14 -36.85
C ALA A 17 29.09 23.68 -36.34
N LYS A 18 29.54 22.81 -37.25
CA LYS A 18 29.81 21.37 -37.04
C LYS A 18 30.98 21.07 -36.09
N ASP A 19 31.68 22.09 -35.58
CA ASP A 19 32.86 21.94 -34.72
C ASP A 19 32.57 22.08 -33.22
N THR A 20 31.32 22.35 -32.83
CA THR A 20 30.93 22.48 -31.41
C THR A 20 30.25 21.22 -30.84
N ILE A 21 30.01 20.21 -31.68
CA ILE A 21 29.23 19.01 -31.29
C ILE A 21 30.13 17.90 -30.71
N MET A 22 31.40 17.82 -31.11
CA MET A 22 32.30 16.76 -30.62
C MET A 22 32.76 16.88 -29.15
N PRO A 23 33.00 18.06 -28.55
CA PRO A 23 33.35 18.13 -27.13
C PRO A 23 32.14 17.90 -26.20
N ALA A 24 30.93 18.15 -26.70
CA ALA A 24 29.67 17.99 -25.95
C ALA A 24 29.25 16.52 -25.85
N VAL A 25 29.57 15.69 -26.86
CA VAL A 25 29.29 14.25 -26.83
C VAL A 25 30.27 13.53 -25.89
N GLU A 26 31.54 13.93 -25.83
CA GLU A 26 32.51 13.39 -24.86
C GLU A 26 32.21 13.80 -23.41
N THR A 27 31.60 14.97 -23.17
CA THR A 27 31.20 15.37 -21.81
C THR A 27 29.92 14.66 -21.35
N VAL A 28 29.00 14.32 -22.26
CA VAL A 28 27.81 13.52 -21.91
C VAL A 28 28.14 12.03 -21.76
N GLU A 29 29.05 11.47 -22.58
CA GLU A 29 29.54 10.09 -22.41
C GLU A 29 30.39 9.90 -21.14
N ASN A 30 31.09 10.94 -20.68
CA ASN A 30 31.83 10.89 -19.41
C ASN A 30 30.98 11.24 -18.18
N MET A 31 29.85 11.94 -18.32
CA MET A 31 28.90 12.15 -17.21
C MET A 31 27.95 10.95 -16.97
N GLY A 32 27.80 10.06 -17.96
CA GLY A 32 27.02 8.82 -17.83
C GLY A 32 27.77 7.63 -17.18
N LYS A 33 29.07 7.76 -16.88
CA LYS A 33 29.93 6.64 -16.45
C LYS A 33 30.34 6.63 -14.98
N GLU A 34 29.76 7.47 -14.12
CA GLU A 34 30.01 7.45 -12.67
C GLU A 34 28.74 7.55 -11.83
N LYS A 35 27.84 6.55 -11.95
CA LYS A 35 27.05 6.08 -10.81
C LYS A 35 26.90 4.57 -10.91
N ALA A 36 27.97 3.86 -10.57
CA ALA A 36 27.82 2.46 -10.17
C ALA A 36 26.78 2.44 -9.05
N HIS A 37 25.64 1.77 -9.27
CA HIS A 37 24.62 1.58 -8.24
C HIS A 37 25.29 0.91 -7.04
N LYS A 38 25.60 1.70 -6.01
CA LYS A 38 26.26 1.19 -4.82
C LYS A 38 25.25 0.30 -4.11
N VAL A 39 25.46 -1.01 -4.13
CA VAL A 39 24.58 -1.98 -3.46
C VAL A 39 24.74 -1.79 -1.95
N PHE A 40 23.79 -1.10 -1.33
CA PHE A 40 23.76 -0.89 0.11
C PHE A 40 23.29 -2.15 0.82
N THR A 41 23.85 -2.43 2.00
CA THR A 41 23.48 -3.59 2.80
C THR A 41 22.19 -3.34 3.59
N HIS A 42 21.38 -4.38 3.84
CA HIS A 42 20.19 -4.29 4.70
C HIS A 42 20.47 -3.69 6.10
N VAL A 43 21.71 -3.83 6.59
CA VAL A 43 22.15 -3.28 7.87
C VAL A 43 22.22 -1.75 7.84
N GLU A 44 22.71 -1.17 6.74
CA GLU A 44 22.80 0.28 6.54
C GLU A 44 21.41 0.91 6.39
N GLU A 45 20.54 0.26 5.63
CA GLU A 45 19.13 0.66 5.48
C GLU A 45 18.41 0.70 6.85
N ARG A 46 18.58 -0.33 7.67
CA ARG A 46 17.98 -0.38 9.02
C ARG A 46 18.52 0.69 9.96
N LYS A 47 19.81 1.03 9.86
CA LYS A 47 20.43 2.10 10.66
C LYS A 47 19.87 3.47 10.26
N LEU A 48 19.74 3.73 8.97
CA LEU A 48 19.14 4.97 8.45
C LEU A 48 17.70 5.12 8.93
N VAL A 49 16.86 4.10 8.75
CA VAL A 49 15.46 4.12 9.20
C VAL A 49 15.36 4.41 10.70
N ARG A 50 16.19 3.76 11.52
CA ARG A 50 16.20 3.99 12.97
C ARG A 50 16.59 5.43 13.33
N LYS A 51 17.53 6.03 12.59
CA LYS A 51 17.92 7.44 12.77
C LYS A 51 16.76 8.38 12.43
N LEU A 52 16.07 8.13 11.31
CA LEU A 52 14.89 8.91 10.91
C LEU A 52 13.75 8.76 11.92
N ASP A 53 13.48 7.54 12.37
CA ASP A 53 12.46 7.25 13.37
C ASP A 53 12.74 7.95 14.71
N LEU A 54 14.00 7.99 15.16
CA LEU A 54 14.37 8.65 16.43
C LEU A 54 14.43 10.18 16.33
N TRP A 55 14.41 10.74 15.12
CA TRP A 55 14.48 12.17 14.89
C TRP A 55 13.12 12.77 14.55
N ILE A 56 12.48 12.30 13.47
CA ILE A 56 11.30 12.94 12.87
C ILE A 56 10.01 12.51 13.60
N VAL A 57 9.88 11.22 13.92
CA VAL A 57 8.64 10.68 14.51
C VAL A 57 8.33 11.30 15.88
N PRO A 58 9.28 11.48 16.83
CA PRO A 58 9.02 12.18 18.09
C PRO A 58 8.51 13.61 17.91
N LEU A 59 9.03 14.34 16.91
CA LEU A 59 8.58 15.69 16.62
C LEU A 59 7.13 15.70 16.16
N MET A 60 6.76 14.76 15.29
CA MET A 60 5.38 14.58 14.83
C MET A 60 4.46 14.17 15.99
N MET A 61 4.87 13.19 16.78
CA MET A 61 4.13 12.67 17.94
C MET A 61 3.78 13.78 18.94
N PHE A 62 4.78 14.56 19.37
CA PHE A 62 4.55 15.62 20.35
C PHE A 62 3.69 16.75 19.79
N THR A 63 3.88 17.12 18.52
CA THR A 63 3.05 18.13 17.85
C THR A 63 1.59 17.69 17.76
N TYR A 64 1.34 16.43 17.39
CA TYR A 64 -0.02 15.91 17.27
C TYR A 64 -0.67 15.69 18.65
N MET A 65 0.13 15.36 19.67
CA MET A 65 -0.32 15.34 21.06
C MET A 65 -0.82 16.72 21.52
N LEU A 66 -0.02 17.77 21.29
CA LEU A 66 -0.43 19.16 21.57
C LEU A 66 -1.70 19.52 20.79
N GLN A 67 -1.81 19.11 19.53
CA GLN A 67 -2.99 19.40 18.71
C GLN A 67 -4.26 18.78 19.29
N SER A 68 -4.17 17.52 19.74
CA SER A 68 -5.29 16.86 20.40
C SER A 68 -5.63 17.54 21.74
N TYR A 69 -4.61 17.93 22.51
CA TYR A 69 -4.81 18.57 23.80
C TYR A 69 -5.44 19.97 23.66
N ASP A 70 -4.88 20.87 22.86
CA ASP A 70 -5.38 22.25 22.70
C ASP A 70 -6.81 22.29 22.16
N LYS A 71 -7.20 21.29 21.37
CA LYS A 71 -8.57 21.10 20.92
C LYS A 71 -9.48 20.57 22.04
N GLY A 72 -9.02 19.57 22.79
CA GLY A 72 -9.77 18.89 23.84
C GLY A 72 -9.92 19.69 25.14
N ILE A 73 -9.03 20.66 25.40
CA ILE A 73 -9.04 21.48 26.62
C ILE A 73 -10.36 22.25 26.79
N LEU A 74 -11.07 22.57 25.69
CA LEU A 74 -12.39 23.20 25.75
C LEU A 74 -13.40 22.34 26.53
N SER A 75 -13.41 21.02 26.31
CA SER A 75 -14.29 20.09 27.03
C SER A 75 -13.85 19.90 28.48
N ALA A 76 -12.55 19.98 28.78
CA ALA A 76 -12.09 19.92 30.16
C ALA A 76 -12.46 21.20 30.94
N ALA A 77 -12.32 22.36 30.30
CA ALA A 77 -12.60 23.67 30.89
C ALA A 77 -14.07 23.86 31.28
N THR A 78 -15.02 23.11 30.71
CA THR A 78 -16.44 23.16 31.14
C THR A 78 -16.63 22.67 32.58
N GLN A 79 -15.69 21.89 33.11
CA GLN A 79 -15.69 21.43 34.50
C GLN A 79 -15.19 22.51 35.48
N PHE A 80 -14.74 23.66 34.96
CA PHE A 80 -14.20 24.80 35.69
C PHE A 80 -14.96 26.08 35.33
N ASP A 81 -16.29 26.00 35.23
CA ASP A 81 -17.22 27.11 35.01
C ASP A 81 -17.12 27.90 33.70
N LEU A 82 -16.32 27.45 32.71
CA LEU A 82 -16.19 28.11 31.40
C LEU A 82 -17.55 28.39 30.73
N ASN A 83 -18.48 27.43 30.83
CA ASN A 83 -19.80 27.56 30.23
C ASN A 83 -20.64 28.68 30.85
N ALA A 84 -20.54 28.84 32.17
CA ALA A 84 -21.22 29.89 32.90
C ALA A 84 -20.60 31.27 32.59
N ASP A 85 -19.28 31.37 32.67
CA ASP A 85 -18.53 32.61 32.45
C ASP A 85 -18.74 33.21 31.05
N LEU A 86 -18.87 32.37 30.03
CA LEU A 86 -19.03 32.79 28.63
C LEU A 86 -20.50 32.80 28.16
N GLY A 87 -21.44 32.41 29.03
CA GLY A 87 -22.87 32.34 28.71
C GLY A 87 -23.20 31.32 27.61
N LEU A 88 -22.53 30.16 27.63
CA LEU A 88 -22.67 29.07 26.64
C LEU A 88 -23.81 28.09 26.98
N THR A 89 -24.28 28.10 28.23
CA THR A 89 -25.45 27.37 28.69
C THR A 89 -26.60 28.33 28.92
N THR A 90 -27.82 27.90 28.57
CA THR A 90 -29.05 28.63 28.91
C THR A 90 -30.00 27.69 29.64
N VAL A 91 -30.49 28.07 30.82
CA VAL A 91 -31.48 27.30 31.57
C VAL A 91 -32.84 27.45 30.87
N ILE A 92 -33.42 26.33 30.44
CA ILE A 92 -34.69 26.28 29.70
C ILE A 92 -35.86 25.78 30.56
N GLY A 93 -35.58 25.28 31.76
CA GLY A 93 -36.58 24.79 32.71
C GLY A 93 -35.91 24.20 33.95
N TYR A 94 -36.72 23.63 34.83
CA TYR A 94 -36.27 22.88 36.00
C TYR A 94 -36.98 21.54 36.04
N GLU A 95 -36.26 20.47 36.38
CA GLU A 95 -36.88 19.19 36.69
C GLU A 95 -37.70 19.27 37.99
N ALA A 96 -38.54 18.27 38.24
CA ALA A 96 -39.39 18.21 39.44
C ALA A 96 -38.60 18.18 40.77
N ASN A 97 -37.31 17.82 40.72
CA ASN A 97 -36.37 17.82 41.85
C ASN A 97 -35.64 19.18 42.02
N GLY A 98 -35.93 20.19 41.18
CA GLY A 98 -35.31 21.51 41.22
C GLY A 98 -33.98 21.64 40.45
N THR A 99 -33.52 20.61 39.73
CA THR A 99 -32.31 20.72 38.91
C THR A 99 -32.58 21.53 37.64
N PRO A 100 -31.70 22.47 37.26
CA PRO A 100 -31.87 23.27 36.05
C PRO A 100 -31.64 22.43 34.80
N ILE A 101 -32.62 22.41 33.89
CA ILE A 101 -32.48 21.84 32.55
C ILE A 101 -31.70 22.84 31.70
N THR A 102 -30.50 22.48 31.26
CA THR A 102 -29.60 23.36 30.51
C THR A 102 -29.58 23.02 29.02
N ASN A 103 -29.59 24.06 28.18
CA ASN A 103 -29.39 23.95 26.75
C ASN A 103 -27.93 24.30 26.39
N ASN A 104 -27.24 23.34 25.78
CA ASN A 104 -25.81 23.41 25.41
C ASN A 104 -25.58 23.85 23.95
N LYS A 105 -26.57 24.41 23.24
CA LYS A 105 -26.46 24.73 21.80
C LYS A 105 -25.33 25.71 21.50
N LYS A 106 -25.11 26.73 22.34
CA LYS A 106 -24.01 27.68 22.14
C LYS A 106 -22.64 27.02 22.34
N TYR A 107 -22.49 26.16 23.35
CA TYR A 107 -21.29 25.35 23.52
C TYR A 107 -21.04 24.43 22.31
N SER A 108 -22.08 23.73 21.83
CA SER A 108 -22.01 22.89 20.65
C SER A 108 -21.57 23.69 19.41
N ASN A 109 -22.12 24.88 19.19
CA ASN A 109 -21.71 25.77 18.11
C ASN A 109 -20.24 26.21 18.24
N ALA A 110 -19.76 26.51 19.45
CA ALA A 110 -18.37 26.88 19.71
C ALA A 110 -17.39 25.72 19.46
N SER A 111 -17.82 24.47 19.68
CA SER A 111 -17.05 23.29 19.27
C SER A 111 -17.10 23.08 17.75
N MET A 112 -18.28 23.20 17.14
CA MET A 112 -18.50 22.99 15.70
C MET A 112 -17.76 24.00 14.82
N ILE A 113 -17.77 25.30 15.19
CA ILE A 113 -17.18 26.36 14.36
C ILE A 113 -15.67 26.19 14.17
N PHE A 114 -15.00 25.51 15.10
CA PHE A 114 -13.60 25.11 14.92
C PHE A 114 -13.43 24.21 13.71
N TYR A 115 -14.30 23.21 13.52
CA TYR A 115 -14.24 22.30 12.37
C TYR A 115 -14.60 23.00 11.05
N VAL A 116 -15.50 24.00 11.11
CA VAL A 116 -15.75 24.89 9.96
C VAL A 116 -14.48 25.65 9.58
N GLY A 117 -13.79 26.22 10.57
CA GLY A 117 -12.47 26.85 10.36
C GLY A 117 -11.44 25.87 9.82
N TYR A 118 -11.44 24.64 10.32
CA TYR A 118 -10.56 23.56 9.86
C TYR A 118 -10.78 23.28 8.38
N VAL A 119 -12.02 23.08 7.93
CA VAL A 119 -12.36 22.85 6.52
C VAL A 119 -11.91 24.01 5.64
N ILE A 120 -12.16 25.26 6.08
CA ILE A 120 -11.72 26.47 5.36
C ILE A 120 -10.19 26.51 5.27
N GLY A 121 -9.49 26.15 6.35
CA GLY A 121 -8.03 26.17 6.45
C GLY A 121 -7.33 25.05 5.68
N THR A 122 -7.95 23.87 5.55
CA THR A 122 -7.30 22.68 4.98
C THR A 122 -6.72 22.96 3.59
N TYR A 123 -7.48 23.58 2.71
CA TYR A 123 -7.02 23.90 1.35
C TYR A 123 -5.87 24.91 1.30
N PRO A 124 -6.01 26.15 1.84
CA PRO A 124 -4.93 27.13 1.80
C PRO A 124 -3.69 26.65 2.55
N MET A 125 -3.83 25.99 3.70
CA MET A 125 -2.68 25.47 4.44
C MET A 125 -1.95 24.35 3.68
N SER A 126 -2.70 23.43 3.07
CA SER A 126 -2.12 22.36 2.25
C SER A 126 -1.41 22.92 1.00
N TYR A 127 -1.98 23.97 0.39
CA TYR A 127 -1.33 24.67 -0.72
C TYR A 127 -0.02 25.35 -0.29
N LEU A 128 -0.02 26.02 0.87
CA LEU A 128 1.19 26.64 1.43
C LEU A 128 2.27 25.58 1.71
N ALA A 129 1.90 24.45 2.30
CA ALA A 129 2.83 23.36 2.61
C ALA A 129 3.44 22.67 1.38
N GLN A 130 2.76 22.72 0.22
CA GLN A 130 3.30 22.21 -1.05
C GLN A 130 4.19 23.23 -1.80
N ARG A 131 3.97 24.54 -1.57
CA ARG A 131 4.70 25.62 -2.23
C ARG A 131 5.92 26.09 -1.46
N PHE A 132 5.86 26.02 -0.14
CA PHE A 132 6.91 26.44 0.77
C PHE A 132 7.44 25.22 1.54
N SER A 133 8.59 25.42 2.19
CA SER A 133 9.19 24.44 3.10
C SER A 133 8.16 24.01 4.17
N ILE A 134 7.90 22.71 4.24
CA ILE A 134 6.92 22.07 5.13
C ILE A 134 7.20 22.45 6.58
N SER A 135 8.47 22.37 6.99
CA SER A 135 8.92 22.69 8.33
C SER A 135 8.55 24.11 8.74
N ARG A 136 8.75 25.09 7.85
CA ARG A 136 8.42 26.50 8.10
C ARG A 136 6.92 26.74 8.22
N VAL A 137 6.13 26.11 7.33
CA VAL A 137 4.67 26.26 7.34
C VAL A 137 4.07 25.67 8.62
N ILE A 138 4.47 24.45 8.98
CA ILE A 138 3.99 23.79 10.19
C ILE A 138 4.41 24.58 11.43
N SER A 139 5.69 24.98 11.52
CA SER A 139 6.19 25.72 12.68
C SER A 139 5.49 27.08 12.83
N GLY A 140 5.29 27.81 11.73
CA GLY A 140 4.55 29.07 11.74
C GLY A 140 3.09 28.86 12.14
N ALA A 141 2.42 27.85 11.59
CA ALA A 141 1.05 27.51 11.97
C ALA A 141 0.95 27.16 13.46
N THR A 142 1.87 26.33 13.99
CA THR A 142 1.93 25.97 15.41
C THR A 142 2.20 27.16 16.32
N PHE A 143 3.07 28.08 15.91
CA PHE A 143 3.34 29.31 16.66
C PHE A 143 2.08 30.18 16.81
N PHE A 144 1.40 30.49 15.70
CA PHE A 144 0.19 31.31 15.74
C PHE A 144 -0.98 30.57 16.40
N TRP A 145 -1.09 29.26 16.20
CA TRP A 145 -2.06 28.41 16.88
C TRP A 145 -1.89 28.50 18.40
N GLY A 146 -0.68 28.33 18.94
CA GLY A 146 -0.42 28.46 20.38
C GLY A 146 -0.81 29.84 20.94
N ILE A 147 -0.58 30.92 20.18
CA ILE A 147 -1.02 32.28 20.54
C ILE A 147 -2.55 32.37 20.61
N VAL A 148 -3.26 31.79 19.65
CA VAL A 148 -4.72 31.77 19.64
C VAL A 148 -5.27 30.97 20.83
N VAL A 149 -4.65 29.83 21.16
CA VAL A 149 -4.99 29.06 22.37
C VAL A 149 -4.87 29.92 23.62
N MET A 150 -3.76 30.64 23.81
CA MET A 150 -3.60 31.58 24.94
C MET A 150 -4.66 32.68 24.92
N SER A 151 -5.01 33.20 23.74
CA SER A 151 -6.02 34.26 23.59
C SER A 151 -7.42 33.83 24.06
N THR A 152 -7.68 32.52 24.14
CA THR A 152 -8.94 31.97 24.69
C THR A 152 -9.22 32.45 26.11
N ALA A 153 -8.19 32.63 26.94
CA ALA A 153 -8.34 33.15 28.31
C ALA A 153 -8.88 34.60 28.36
N GLY A 154 -8.74 35.35 27.25
CA GLY A 154 -9.27 36.69 27.07
C GLY A 154 -10.72 36.73 26.55
N CYS A 155 -11.32 35.58 26.22
CA CYS A 155 -12.72 35.54 25.82
C CYS A 155 -13.63 35.86 27.01
N ILE A 156 -14.62 36.72 26.78
CA ILE A 156 -15.58 37.17 27.81
C ILE A 156 -17.04 36.92 27.43
N ASN A 157 -17.31 36.43 26.21
CA ASN A 157 -18.65 36.18 25.71
C ASN A 157 -18.67 35.15 24.58
N TYR A 158 -19.88 34.74 24.19
CA TYR A 158 -20.13 33.81 23.10
C TYR A 158 -19.51 34.24 21.75
N GLY A 159 -19.56 35.53 21.40
CA GLY A 159 -18.99 36.02 20.13
C GLY A 159 -17.47 35.86 20.08
N GLY A 160 -16.80 36.22 21.18
CA GLY A 160 -15.34 36.11 21.30
C GLY A 160 -14.86 34.67 21.15
N ILE A 161 -15.51 33.71 21.82
CA ILE A 161 -15.13 32.30 21.71
C ILE A 161 -15.40 31.74 20.31
N ILE A 162 -16.46 32.18 19.63
CA ILE A 162 -16.76 31.74 18.25
C ILE A 162 -15.65 32.17 17.27
N VAL A 163 -15.23 33.44 17.32
CA VAL A 163 -14.15 33.96 16.46
C VAL A 163 -12.83 33.26 16.78
N ASN A 164 -12.50 33.15 18.07
CA ASN A 164 -11.30 32.47 18.53
C ASN A 164 -11.22 31.02 18.02
N ARG A 165 -12.32 30.27 18.16
CA ARG A 165 -12.40 28.87 17.72
C ARG A 165 -12.32 28.72 16.20
N LEU A 166 -12.90 29.65 15.43
CA LEU A 166 -12.80 29.65 13.97
C LEU A 166 -11.34 29.81 13.52
N VAL A 167 -10.63 30.82 14.06
CA VAL A 167 -9.22 31.08 13.71
C VAL A 167 -8.33 29.93 14.14
N LEU A 168 -8.58 29.37 15.33
CA LEU A 168 -7.90 28.18 15.84
C LEU A 168 -8.02 27.00 14.86
N GLY A 169 -9.23 26.75 14.34
CA GLY A 169 -9.47 25.70 13.34
C GLY A 169 -8.69 25.90 12.06
N ILE A 170 -8.64 27.13 11.53
CA ILE A 170 -7.88 27.46 10.32
C ILE A 170 -6.39 27.15 10.52
N LEU A 171 -5.81 27.51 11.67
CA LEU A 171 -4.39 27.31 11.94
C LEU A 171 -4.03 25.84 12.19
N GLU A 172 -4.86 25.10 12.93
CA GLU A 172 -4.65 23.67 13.20
C GLU A 172 -4.79 22.77 11.95
N SER A 173 -5.46 23.25 10.90
CA SER A 173 -5.74 22.47 9.69
C SER A 173 -4.49 22.02 8.91
N ALA A 174 -3.34 22.66 9.13
CA ALA A 174 -2.10 22.37 8.41
C ALA A 174 -1.46 21.03 8.80
N VAL A 175 -1.59 20.61 10.07
CA VAL A 175 -0.71 19.59 10.67
C VAL A 175 -0.95 18.20 10.08
N ALA A 176 -2.18 17.69 10.18
CA ALA A 176 -2.51 16.33 9.75
C ALA A 176 -2.21 16.03 8.26
N PRO A 177 -2.69 16.82 7.27
CA PRO A 177 -2.41 16.54 5.86
C PRO A 177 -0.92 16.65 5.55
N THR A 178 -0.22 17.62 6.14
CA THR A 178 1.20 17.81 5.89
C THR A 178 2.05 16.71 6.51
N PHE A 179 1.69 16.20 7.68
CA PHE A 179 2.34 15.03 8.29
C PHE A 179 2.14 13.75 7.46
N THR A 180 0.96 13.55 6.90
CA THR A 180 0.71 12.43 5.97
C THR A 180 1.64 12.53 4.76
N VAL A 181 1.77 13.71 4.15
CA VAL A 181 2.68 13.95 3.02
C VAL A 181 4.15 13.78 3.45
N LEU A 182 4.54 14.33 4.60
CA LEU A 182 5.89 14.21 5.12
C LEU A 182 6.30 12.74 5.28
N VAL A 183 5.41 11.89 5.76
CA VAL A 183 5.69 10.44 5.90
C VAL A 183 6.02 9.80 4.54
N THR A 184 5.37 10.24 3.46
CA THR A 184 5.67 9.72 2.11
C THR A 184 7.05 10.13 1.57
N PHE A 185 7.67 11.19 2.14
CA PHE A 185 8.97 11.68 1.70
C PHE A 185 10.16 11.03 2.40
N TRP A 186 9.94 10.32 3.51
CA TRP A 186 11.02 9.77 4.34
C TRP A 186 10.97 8.25 4.48
N TRP A 187 9.82 7.62 4.25
CA TRP A 187 9.61 6.18 4.47
C TRP A 187 8.97 5.50 3.26
N THR A 188 9.35 4.23 3.04
CA THR A 188 8.78 3.36 2.00
C THR A 188 7.33 2.98 2.30
N ARG A 189 6.53 2.57 1.30
CA ARG A 189 5.10 2.24 1.50
C ARG A 189 4.85 1.25 2.64
N GLU A 190 5.70 0.24 2.78
CA GLU A 190 5.63 -0.76 3.88
C GLU A 190 5.91 -0.15 5.26
N GLU A 191 6.71 0.91 5.32
CA GLU A 191 7.09 1.59 6.56
C GLU A 191 6.07 2.64 7.00
N GLN A 192 5.39 3.28 6.04
CA GLN A 192 4.50 4.43 6.26
C GLN A 192 3.36 4.11 7.24
N GLY A 193 2.71 2.95 7.11
CA GLY A 193 1.55 2.59 7.95
C GLY A 193 1.85 2.65 9.46
N LEU A 194 3.00 2.11 9.89
CA LEU A 194 3.39 2.15 11.30
C LEU A 194 3.71 3.58 11.77
N ARG A 195 4.38 4.40 10.95
CA ARG A 195 4.76 5.78 11.34
C ARG A 195 3.53 6.67 11.42
N THR A 196 2.60 6.50 10.48
CA THR A 196 1.27 7.12 10.55
C THR A 196 0.55 6.74 11.84
N GLY A 197 0.58 5.46 12.20
CA GLY A 197 0.05 4.97 13.47
C GLY A 197 0.70 5.60 14.70
N LEU A 198 2.03 5.75 14.71
CA LEU A 198 2.80 6.27 15.85
C LEU A 198 2.47 7.73 16.19
N TRP A 199 2.40 8.63 15.20
CA TRP A 199 2.02 10.00 15.49
C TRP A 199 0.51 10.16 15.71
N TYR A 200 -0.32 9.37 15.03
CA TYR A 200 -1.77 9.46 15.19
C TYR A 200 -2.25 8.93 16.55
N CYS A 201 -1.59 7.91 17.12
CA CYS A 201 -1.94 7.38 18.44
C CYS A 201 -1.78 8.41 19.57
N CYS A 202 -1.02 9.48 19.34
CA CYS A 202 -0.86 10.58 20.28
C CYS A 202 -2.18 11.32 20.58
N VAL A 203 -3.23 11.15 19.77
CA VAL A 203 -4.59 11.57 20.14
C VAL A 203 -5.03 10.89 21.43
N GLY A 204 -4.89 9.57 21.50
CA GLY A 204 -5.23 8.80 22.70
C GLY A 204 -4.30 9.12 23.87
N VAL A 205 -3.00 9.31 23.61
CA VAL A 205 -2.03 9.72 24.65
C VAL A 205 -2.41 11.08 25.25
N ALA A 206 -2.76 12.07 24.43
CA ALA A 206 -3.23 13.37 24.90
C ALA A 206 -4.50 13.24 25.75
N THR A 207 -5.48 12.45 25.32
CA THR A 207 -6.70 12.19 26.10
C THR A 207 -6.40 11.44 27.41
N ALA A 208 -5.37 10.61 27.46
CA ALA A 208 -4.98 9.89 28.67
C ALA A 208 -4.29 10.78 29.71
N ILE A 209 -3.48 11.74 29.26
CA ILE A 209 -2.61 12.56 30.14
C ILE A 209 -3.25 13.91 30.47
N SER A 210 -3.94 14.54 29.52
CA SER A 210 -4.51 15.89 29.69
C SER A 210 -5.43 16.05 30.91
N PRO A 211 -6.25 15.07 31.33
CA PRO A 211 -7.13 15.26 32.48
C PRO A 211 -6.36 15.39 33.79
N LEU A 212 -5.20 14.72 33.92
CA LEU A 212 -4.32 14.82 35.09
C LEU A 212 -3.67 16.21 35.16
N ILE A 213 -3.24 16.74 34.02
CA ILE A 213 -2.68 18.09 33.92
C ILE A 213 -3.78 19.12 34.24
N ASN A 214 -4.95 18.99 33.63
CA ASN A 214 -6.08 19.89 33.85
C ASN A 214 -6.56 19.86 35.30
N TYR A 215 -6.55 18.69 35.96
CA TYR A 215 -6.84 18.58 37.39
C TYR A 215 -5.89 19.45 38.22
N GLY A 216 -4.58 19.35 37.97
CA GLY A 216 -3.55 20.14 38.67
C GLY A 216 -3.68 21.64 38.40
N LEU A 217 -3.89 22.03 37.14
CA LEU A 217 -4.08 23.43 36.76
C LEU A 217 -5.39 24.02 37.32
N GLY A 218 -6.40 23.17 37.50
CA GLY A 218 -7.69 23.55 38.08
C GLY A 218 -7.64 23.93 39.56
N GLN A 219 -6.58 23.54 40.28
CA GLN A 219 -6.34 23.89 41.69
C GLN A 219 -5.72 25.29 41.86
N ILE A 220 -5.42 26.00 40.77
CA ILE A 220 -4.83 27.34 40.84
C ILE A 220 -5.92 28.32 41.30
N HIS A 221 -5.86 28.69 42.57
CA HIS A 221 -6.73 29.74 43.14
C HIS A 221 -6.05 31.11 43.00
N GLY A 222 -6.62 31.97 42.16
CA GLY A 222 -6.11 33.31 41.90
C GLY A 222 -7.21 34.27 41.46
N PRO A 223 -6.85 35.48 41.00
CA PRO A 223 -7.83 36.47 40.52
C PRO A 223 -8.46 36.10 39.17
N LEU A 224 -7.94 35.09 38.48
CA LEU A 224 -8.48 34.57 37.22
C LEU A 224 -9.34 33.34 37.51
N ALA A 225 -10.40 33.16 36.71
CA ALA A 225 -11.20 31.92 36.71
C ALA A 225 -10.31 30.70 36.41
N SER A 226 -10.57 29.57 37.07
CA SER A 226 -9.68 28.38 37.07
C SER A 226 -9.41 27.79 35.69
N TRP A 227 -10.30 28.00 34.71
CA TRP A 227 -10.09 27.55 33.33
C TRP A 227 -9.08 28.41 32.54
N LYS A 228 -8.90 29.69 32.88
CA LYS A 228 -8.05 30.61 32.12
C LYS A 228 -6.55 30.24 32.15
N PRO A 229 -5.96 29.89 33.32
CA PRO A 229 -4.58 29.41 33.38
C PRO A 229 -4.32 28.17 32.52
N MET A 230 -5.33 27.30 32.33
CA MET A 230 -5.19 26.09 31.51
C MET A 230 -4.82 26.45 30.06
N PHE A 231 -5.55 27.40 29.47
CA PHE A 231 -5.30 27.86 28.11
C PHE A 231 -3.99 28.66 27.98
N LEU A 232 -3.66 29.48 28.99
CA LEU A 232 -2.41 30.27 28.98
C LEU A 232 -1.18 29.38 29.02
N ILE A 233 -1.14 28.42 29.94
CA ILE A 233 0.02 27.53 30.12
C ILE A 233 0.14 26.61 28.90
N LEU A 234 -0.96 25.99 28.47
CA LEU A 234 -0.91 25.06 27.36
C LEU A 234 -0.53 25.76 26.05
N GLY A 235 -1.16 26.90 25.73
CA GLY A 235 -0.83 27.68 24.55
C GLY A 235 0.62 28.21 24.57
N ALA A 236 1.18 28.51 25.74
CA ALA A 236 2.59 28.86 25.89
C ALA A 236 3.50 27.68 25.56
N VAL A 237 3.17 26.47 26.04
CA VAL A 237 3.91 25.23 25.68
C VAL A 237 3.86 24.99 24.17
N THR A 238 2.69 25.11 23.55
CA THR A 238 2.54 24.96 22.08
C THR A 238 3.35 26.02 21.32
N THR A 239 3.33 27.26 21.79
CA THR A 239 4.11 28.36 21.18
C THR A 239 5.62 28.10 21.30
N LEU A 240 6.11 27.67 22.46
CA LEU A 240 7.52 27.34 22.64
C LEU A 240 7.94 26.11 21.82
N TRP A 241 7.05 25.12 21.70
CA TRP A 241 7.30 23.93 20.89
C TRP A 241 7.48 24.26 19.40
N SER A 242 6.79 25.28 18.89
CA SER A 242 6.96 25.73 17.50
C SER A 242 8.41 26.14 17.17
N ILE A 243 9.17 26.62 18.16
CA ILE A 243 10.60 26.95 18.00
C ILE A 243 11.42 25.67 17.78
N VAL A 244 11.09 24.61 18.52
CA VAL A 244 11.72 23.29 18.35
C VAL A 244 11.42 22.73 16.96
N LEU A 245 10.18 22.87 16.47
CA LEU A 245 9.81 22.45 15.11
C LEU A 245 10.57 23.25 14.05
N PHE A 246 10.71 24.57 14.24
CA PHE A 246 11.36 25.45 13.27
C PHE A 246 12.82 25.06 13.00
N PHE A 247 13.53 24.59 14.02
CA PHE A 247 14.93 24.15 13.89
C PHE A 247 15.07 22.63 13.70
N GLY A 248 14.12 21.84 14.20
CA GLY A 248 14.24 20.39 14.31
C GLY A 248 13.57 19.59 13.21
N LEU A 249 12.49 20.10 12.59
CA LEU A 249 11.72 19.34 11.60
C LEU A 249 12.35 19.46 10.20
N PRO A 250 12.77 18.36 9.55
CA PRO A 250 13.35 18.43 8.21
C PRO A 250 12.27 18.39 7.11
N ASP A 251 12.55 19.02 5.97
CA ASP A 251 11.61 19.09 4.84
C ASP A 251 11.59 17.82 3.99
N ASN A 252 12.75 17.48 3.42
CA ASN A 252 12.92 16.33 2.53
C ASN A 252 14.39 15.84 2.57
N PRO A 253 14.68 14.60 2.12
CA PRO A 253 16.03 14.06 2.13
C PRO A 253 17.02 14.81 1.23
N MET A 254 16.56 15.53 0.19
CA MET A 254 17.42 16.27 -0.74
C MET A 254 18.02 17.53 -0.11
N GLU A 255 17.23 18.29 0.64
CA GLU A 255 17.61 19.60 1.17
C GLU A 255 18.12 19.57 2.61
N THR A 256 17.90 18.46 3.33
CA THR A 256 18.27 18.38 4.75
C THR A 256 19.78 18.39 4.98
N LYS A 257 20.20 19.12 6.03
CA LYS A 257 21.58 19.11 6.54
C LYS A 257 21.85 17.97 7.53
N GLY A 258 20.82 17.24 7.96
CA GLY A 258 20.93 16.18 8.97
C GLY A 258 21.42 14.81 8.47
N LEU A 259 21.60 14.67 7.15
CA LEU A 259 22.09 13.46 6.51
C LEU A 259 23.49 13.67 5.93
N THR A 260 24.34 12.65 6.11
CA THR A 260 25.60 12.52 5.36
C THR A 260 25.31 12.21 3.89
N ASP A 261 26.28 12.43 3.01
CA ASP A 261 26.08 12.22 1.57
C ASP A 261 25.73 10.76 1.23
N ALA A 262 26.34 9.81 1.95
CA ALA A 262 26.03 8.38 1.83
C ALA A 262 24.61 8.04 2.30
N GLU A 263 24.17 8.61 3.44
CA GLU A 263 22.80 8.41 3.93
C GLU A 263 21.75 9.05 3.01
N ARG A 264 22.08 10.20 2.41
CA ARG A 264 21.19 10.90 1.47
C ARG A 264 21.00 10.08 0.20
N GLU A 265 22.09 9.57 -0.38
CA GLU A 265 22.02 8.70 -1.54
C GLU A 265 21.18 7.45 -1.26
N LEU A 266 21.41 6.80 -0.11
CA LEU A 266 20.60 5.65 0.32
C LEU A 266 19.11 6.02 0.51
N ALA A 267 18.81 7.16 1.13
CA ALA A 267 17.42 7.61 1.31
C ALA A 267 16.70 7.80 -0.04
N ILE A 268 17.38 8.41 -1.02
CA ILE A 268 16.82 8.66 -2.36
C ILE A 268 16.59 7.34 -3.09
N GLN A 269 17.59 6.45 -3.15
CA GLN A 269 17.49 5.17 -3.84
C GLN A 269 16.35 4.29 -3.30
N ARG A 270 16.13 4.31 -1.97
CA ARG A 270 15.02 3.58 -1.34
C ARG A 270 13.65 4.09 -1.76
N LEU A 271 13.50 5.40 -1.89
CA LEU A 271 12.23 6.03 -2.30
C LEU A 271 11.97 5.84 -3.79
N GLU A 272 13.02 5.92 -4.63
CA GLU A 272 12.95 5.61 -6.06
C GLU A 272 12.53 4.16 -6.30
N ARG A 273 13.14 3.19 -5.58
CA ARG A 273 12.75 1.76 -5.62
C ARG A 273 11.27 1.56 -5.30
N ASN A 274 10.68 2.39 -4.44
CA ASN A 274 9.28 2.26 -4.03
C ASN A 274 8.28 2.96 -4.97
N LYS A 275 8.73 3.45 -6.14
CA LYS A 275 7.92 4.29 -7.05
C LYS A 275 7.20 5.42 -6.28
N ALA A 276 7.82 5.94 -5.21
CA ALA A 276 7.32 7.10 -4.49
C ALA A 276 7.58 8.30 -5.41
N GLY A 277 6.50 8.95 -5.86
CA GLY A 277 6.59 9.99 -6.88
C GLY A 277 7.63 11.05 -6.55
N THR A 278 8.49 11.36 -7.51
CA THR A 278 9.42 12.48 -7.41
C THR A 278 8.63 13.80 -7.31
N ILE A 279 9.05 14.68 -6.39
CA ILE A 279 8.35 15.93 -6.09
C ILE A 279 8.26 16.77 -7.37
N THR A 280 7.06 16.88 -7.93
CA THR A 280 6.81 17.71 -9.10
C THR A 280 5.91 18.87 -8.70
N HIS A 281 6.38 20.09 -8.83
CA HIS A 281 5.61 21.31 -8.47
C HIS A 281 4.59 21.73 -9.54
N SER A 282 4.40 20.95 -10.60
CA SER A 282 3.44 21.22 -11.68
C SER A 282 2.10 20.53 -11.40
N PHE A 283 1.01 21.29 -11.49
CA PHE A 283 -0.34 20.75 -11.34
C PHE A 283 -0.73 19.89 -12.56
N ASN A 284 -0.97 18.61 -12.35
CA ASN A 284 -1.44 17.70 -13.38
C ASN A 284 -2.97 17.60 -13.36
N ARG A 285 -3.62 18.16 -14.39
CA ARG A 285 -5.09 18.13 -14.53
C ARG A 285 -5.64 16.73 -14.72
N ALA A 286 -4.90 15.82 -15.37
CA ALA A 286 -5.34 14.45 -15.60
C ALA A 286 -5.42 13.68 -14.28
N GLN A 287 -4.36 13.73 -13.45
CA GLN A 287 -4.35 13.11 -12.11
C GLN A 287 -5.43 13.69 -11.20
N PHE A 288 -5.68 15.01 -11.28
CA PHE A 288 -6.77 15.63 -10.55
C PHE A 288 -8.14 15.05 -10.95
N LEU A 289 -8.42 14.95 -12.25
CA LEU A 289 -9.69 14.38 -12.75
C LEU A 289 -9.82 12.88 -12.44
N GLU A 290 -8.72 12.15 -12.49
CA GLU A 290 -8.66 10.74 -12.09
C GLU A 290 -9.00 10.57 -10.60
N ALA A 291 -8.34 11.33 -9.71
CA ALA A 291 -8.61 11.30 -8.28
C ALA A 291 -10.08 11.66 -7.94
N PHE A 292 -10.65 12.63 -8.66
CA PHE A 292 -12.06 13.01 -8.51
C PHE A 292 -13.06 11.96 -9.01
N ARG A 293 -12.63 11.02 -9.87
CA ARG A 293 -13.46 9.92 -10.38
C ARG A 293 -13.23 8.61 -9.64
N ASP A 294 -12.22 8.53 -8.78
CA ASP A 294 -11.90 7.33 -8.01
C ASP A 294 -12.95 7.09 -6.91
N TYR A 295 -13.71 5.99 -7.04
CA TYR A 295 -14.71 5.57 -6.06
C TYR A 295 -14.09 5.25 -4.69
N LYS A 296 -12.80 4.89 -4.63
CA LYS A 296 -12.09 4.58 -3.37
C LYS A 296 -11.97 5.83 -2.51
N MET A 297 -11.71 6.99 -3.12
CA MET A 297 -11.64 8.27 -2.41
C MET A 297 -12.95 8.57 -1.67
N TYR A 298 -14.09 8.41 -2.35
CA TYR A 298 -15.40 8.64 -1.74
C TYR A 298 -15.76 7.60 -0.69
N SER A 299 -15.41 6.33 -0.93
CA SER A 299 -15.61 5.24 0.03
C SER A 299 -14.83 5.49 1.33
N CYS A 300 -13.55 5.84 1.24
CA CYS A 300 -12.74 6.21 2.40
C CYS A 300 -13.26 7.47 3.09
N SER A 301 -13.72 8.46 2.33
CA SER A 301 -14.31 9.69 2.88
C SER A 301 -15.59 9.41 3.67
N LEU A 302 -16.46 8.53 3.15
CA LEU A 302 -17.68 8.11 3.84
C LEU A 302 -17.36 7.33 5.12
N LEU A 303 -16.38 6.44 5.09
CA LEU A 303 -15.91 5.72 6.28
C LEU A 303 -15.40 6.69 7.36
N ILE A 304 -14.58 7.67 6.98
CA ILE A 304 -14.08 8.70 7.92
C ILE A 304 -15.23 9.56 8.45
N LEU A 305 -16.21 9.93 7.61
CA LEU A 305 -17.38 10.69 8.04
C LEU A 305 -18.20 9.92 9.09
N LEU A 306 -18.51 8.65 8.81
CA LEU A 306 -19.31 7.80 9.69
C LEU A 306 -18.61 7.52 11.03
N THR A 307 -17.29 7.36 11.02
CA THR A 307 -16.49 7.17 12.23
C THR A 307 -16.20 8.47 12.97
N GLY A 308 -16.16 9.60 12.27
CA GLY A 308 -15.91 10.93 12.84
C GLY A 308 -17.06 11.46 13.68
N VAL A 309 -18.32 11.14 13.35
CA VAL A 309 -19.50 11.56 14.12
C VAL A 309 -19.45 11.10 15.59
N PRO A 310 -19.31 9.79 15.91
CA PRO A 310 -19.24 9.35 17.30
C PRO A 310 -17.97 9.86 18.00
N SER A 311 -16.83 9.91 17.30
CA SER A 311 -15.58 10.45 17.86
C SER A 311 -15.73 11.92 18.27
N GLY A 312 -16.34 12.75 17.43
CA GLY A 312 -16.57 14.17 17.71
C GLY A 312 -17.54 14.41 18.87
N ALA A 313 -18.57 13.57 19.00
CA ALA A 313 -19.52 13.62 20.12
C ALA A 313 -18.83 13.32 21.46
N ILE A 314 -18.05 12.23 21.53
CA ILE A 314 -17.29 11.85 22.72
C ILE A 314 -16.27 12.94 23.07
N GLY A 315 -15.54 13.46 22.08
CA GLY A 315 -14.52 14.50 22.31
C GLY A 315 -15.09 15.84 22.80
N THR A 316 -16.30 16.21 22.37
CA THR A 316 -16.91 17.50 22.73
C THR A 316 -17.71 17.44 24.04
N PHE A 317 -18.45 16.35 24.25
CA PHE A 317 -19.42 16.24 25.35
C PHE A 317 -19.02 15.22 26.41
N GLY A 318 -17.91 14.50 26.25
CA GLY A 318 -17.53 13.38 27.12
C GLY A 318 -17.56 13.72 28.62
N THR A 319 -16.89 14.80 29.03
CA THR A 319 -16.87 15.21 30.45
C THR A 319 -18.24 15.66 30.96
N ILE A 320 -19.06 16.28 30.10
CA ILE A 320 -20.43 16.73 30.42
C ILE A 320 -21.35 15.52 30.62
N VAL A 321 -21.25 14.52 29.73
CA VAL A 321 -22.05 13.29 29.81
C VAL A 321 -21.67 12.48 31.06
N ILE A 322 -20.37 12.35 31.34
CA ILE A 322 -19.90 11.64 32.54
C ILE A 322 -20.39 12.37 33.81
N ASN A 323 -20.28 13.70 33.87
CA ASN A 323 -20.81 14.47 34.98
C ASN A 323 -22.34 14.32 35.12
N GLY A 324 -23.07 14.22 34.00
CA GLY A 324 -24.51 13.95 33.97
C GLY A 324 -24.91 12.58 34.56
N PHE A 325 -24.00 11.61 34.64
CA PHE A 325 -24.23 10.35 35.35
C PHE A 325 -24.08 10.47 36.88
N GLY A 326 -23.77 11.66 37.41
CA GLY A 326 -23.65 11.93 38.85
C GLY A 326 -22.22 11.92 39.38
N PHE A 327 -21.21 11.75 38.51
CA PHE A 327 -19.80 11.89 38.89
C PHE A 327 -19.43 13.35 39.14
N SER A 328 -18.54 13.61 40.10
CA SER A 328 -18.02 14.95 40.33
C SER A 328 -17.23 15.48 39.11
N HIS A 329 -16.99 16.80 39.07
CA HIS A 329 -16.22 17.44 38.02
C HIS A 329 -14.83 16.82 37.81
N PHE A 330 -14.16 16.46 38.91
CA PHE A 330 -12.83 15.86 38.87
C PHE A 330 -12.84 14.38 38.50
N GLU A 331 -13.80 13.61 39.00
CA GLU A 331 -13.98 12.21 38.60
C GLU A 331 -14.32 12.12 37.10
N SER A 332 -15.13 13.05 36.60
CA SER A 332 -15.50 13.13 35.19
C SER A 332 -14.31 13.36 34.27
N LEU A 333 -13.33 14.17 34.70
CA LEU A 333 -12.06 14.32 34.01
C LEU A 333 -11.23 13.03 34.06
N ALA A 334 -11.02 12.48 35.25
CA ALA A 334 -10.19 11.28 35.44
C ALA A 334 -10.71 10.05 34.67
N LEU A 335 -12.03 9.91 34.53
CA LEU A 335 -12.66 8.83 33.77
C LEU A 335 -12.42 8.90 32.26
N THR A 336 -11.88 10.01 31.74
CA THR A 336 -11.44 10.09 30.34
C THR A 336 -10.04 9.50 30.11
N CYS A 337 -9.25 9.30 31.18
CA CYS A 337 -7.90 8.74 31.04
C CYS A 337 -7.88 7.31 30.46
N PRO A 338 -8.73 6.37 30.92
CA PRO A 338 -8.81 5.02 30.35
C PRO A 338 -9.26 5.02 28.87
N ILE A 339 -10.16 5.95 28.50
CA ILE A 339 -10.63 6.12 27.12
C ILE A 339 -9.43 6.47 26.21
N GLY A 340 -8.59 7.40 26.65
CA GLY A 340 -7.38 7.78 25.94
C GLY A 340 -6.38 6.62 25.80
N ALA A 341 -6.16 5.87 26.89
CA ALA A 341 -5.24 4.73 26.89
C ALA A 341 -5.68 3.62 25.91
N ILE A 342 -6.96 3.25 25.94
CA ILE A 342 -7.53 2.26 25.02
C ILE A 342 -7.39 2.76 23.58
N THR A 343 -7.71 4.04 23.32
CA THR A 343 -7.59 4.64 21.98
C THR A 343 -6.14 4.55 21.45
N ALA A 344 -5.15 4.91 22.27
CA ALA A 344 -3.74 4.84 21.88
C ALA A 344 -3.30 3.39 21.58
N LEU A 345 -3.64 2.45 22.46
CA LEU A 345 -3.30 1.03 22.30
C LEU A 345 -3.97 0.41 21.08
N SER A 346 -5.24 0.71 20.82
CA SER A 346 -5.97 0.23 19.65
C SER A 346 -5.35 0.74 18.34
N ILE A 347 -4.98 2.02 18.26
CA ILE A 347 -4.33 2.58 17.06
C ILE A 347 -2.98 1.89 16.81
N LEU A 348 -2.17 1.70 17.85
CA LEU A 348 -0.88 1.02 17.75
C LEU A 348 -1.02 -0.44 17.34
N LEU A 349 -1.99 -1.16 17.92
CA LEU A 349 -2.27 -2.55 17.60
C LEU A 349 -2.67 -2.71 16.13
N VAL A 350 -3.63 -1.92 15.66
CA VAL A 350 -4.08 -1.97 14.25
C VAL A 350 -2.95 -1.60 13.30
N SER A 351 -2.13 -0.60 13.64
CA SER A 351 -0.98 -0.20 12.82
C SER A 351 0.09 -1.29 12.74
N TYR A 352 0.30 -2.03 13.84
CA TYR A 352 1.20 -3.17 13.87
C TYR A 352 0.66 -4.37 13.08
N VAL A 353 -0.62 -4.71 13.26
CA VAL A 353 -1.30 -5.79 12.53
C VAL A 353 -1.29 -5.49 11.03
N SER A 354 -1.65 -4.27 10.62
CA SER A 354 -1.63 -3.86 9.22
C SER A 354 -0.25 -3.98 8.57
N ARG A 355 0.84 -3.83 9.34
CA ARG A 355 2.21 -4.05 8.85
C ARG A 355 2.60 -5.52 8.81
N LYS A 356 2.15 -6.33 9.78
CA LYS A 356 2.55 -7.73 9.88
C LYS A 356 1.84 -8.63 8.86
N PHE A 357 0.60 -8.30 8.51
CA PHE A 357 -0.26 -9.14 7.66
C PHE A 357 -0.46 -8.59 6.23
N THR A 358 0.36 -7.64 5.79
CA THR A 358 0.24 -7.03 4.44
C THR A 358 0.74 -7.93 3.30
N ASN A 359 1.60 -8.91 3.60
CA ASN A 359 2.21 -9.79 2.60
C ASN A 359 1.48 -11.14 2.41
N THR A 360 0.22 -11.23 2.85
CA THR A 360 -0.65 -12.39 2.61
C THR A 360 -1.93 -11.94 1.89
N SER A 361 -1.78 -11.02 0.92
CA SER A 361 -2.88 -10.53 0.10
C SER A 361 -2.91 -11.22 -1.25
N TYR A 362 -4.07 -11.26 -1.88
CA TYR A 362 -4.21 -11.68 -3.27
C TYR A 362 -5.22 -10.76 -3.96
N LEU A 363 -5.07 -10.59 -5.27
CA LEU A 363 -6.06 -9.88 -6.09
C LEU A 363 -7.06 -10.88 -6.63
N VAL A 364 -8.32 -10.47 -6.77
CA VAL A 364 -9.36 -11.24 -7.44
C VAL A 364 -9.99 -10.37 -8.50
N PHE A 365 -9.93 -10.82 -9.74
CA PHE A 365 -10.73 -10.31 -10.83
C PHE A 365 -12.02 -11.11 -10.92
N ILE A 366 -13.15 -10.41 -10.85
CA ILE A 366 -14.49 -10.98 -11.01
C ILE A 366 -15.00 -10.52 -12.38
N PRO A 367 -15.34 -11.43 -13.30
CA PRO A 367 -15.85 -11.05 -14.62
C PRO A 367 -17.23 -10.38 -14.48
N LEU A 368 -17.57 -9.52 -15.44
CA LEU A 368 -18.78 -8.70 -15.39
C LEU A 368 -20.08 -9.52 -15.45
N ASP A 369 -20.02 -10.72 -16.00
CA ASP A 369 -21.13 -11.66 -16.14
C ASP A 369 -21.25 -12.65 -14.97
N TYR A 370 -20.40 -12.54 -13.94
CA TYR A 370 -20.44 -13.40 -12.77
C TYR A 370 -21.83 -13.37 -12.11
N SER A 371 -22.36 -14.56 -11.85
CA SER A 371 -23.60 -14.77 -11.11
C SER A 371 -23.38 -15.82 -10.02
N SER A 372 -23.99 -15.62 -8.85
CA SER A 372 -23.95 -16.61 -7.76
C SER A 372 -24.67 -17.92 -8.10
N ASP A 373 -25.47 -17.92 -9.18
CA ASP A 373 -26.31 -19.05 -9.59
C ASP A 373 -25.66 -19.90 -10.69
N ALA A 374 -24.47 -19.54 -11.17
CA ALA A 374 -23.78 -20.21 -12.27
C ALA A 374 -22.35 -20.57 -11.87
N GLU A 375 -21.96 -21.83 -12.11
CA GLU A 375 -20.61 -22.32 -11.86
C GLU A 375 -19.61 -21.61 -12.77
N THR A 376 -18.62 -20.96 -12.15
CA THR A 376 -17.65 -20.10 -12.81
C THR A 376 -16.24 -20.69 -12.71
N PRO A 377 -15.50 -20.85 -13.82
CA PRO A 377 -14.10 -21.26 -13.77
C PRO A 377 -13.22 -20.27 -13.00
N VAL A 378 -12.08 -20.74 -12.50
CA VAL A 378 -11.10 -19.88 -11.84
C VAL A 378 -9.67 -20.21 -12.26
N ILE A 379 -8.87 -19.17 -12.52
CA ILE A 379 -7.44 -19.26 -12.81
C ILE A 379 -6.65 -18.67 -11.64
N PHE A 380 -5.60 -19.37 -11.21
CA PHE A 380 -4.57 -18.85 -10.33
C PHE A 380 -3.35 -18.47 -11.15
N SER A 381 -2.93 -17.20 -11.09
CA SER A 381 -1.76 -16.69 -11.83
C SER A 381 -0.68 -16.18 -10.88
N TYR A 382 0.47 -16.85 -10.90
CA TYR A 382 1.59 -16.60 -9.98
C TYR A 382 2.66 -15.71 -10.63
N HIS A 383 3.01 -14.62 -9.94
CA HIS A 383 4.01 -13.68 -10.43
C HIS A 383 5.42 -14.27 -10.47
N GLY A 384 6.28 -13.77 -11.35
CA GLY A 384 7.71 -14.10 -11.33
C GLY A 384 8.47 -13.44 -10.17
N GLY A 385 9.71 -13.88 -9.96
CA GLY A 385 10.57 -13.42 -8.88
C GLY A 385 10.86 -11.93 -8.94
N ASP A 386 10.96 -11.31 -7.77
CA ASP A 386 11.16 -9.86 -7.59
C ASP A 386 10.03 -9.01 -8.25
N ARG A 387 8.82 -9.60 -8.38
CA ARG A 387 7.60 -8.94 -8.87
C ARG A 387 6.43 -9.12 -7.90
N THR A 388 5.34 -8.44 -8.20
CA THR A 388 4.09 -8.47 -7.43
C THR A 388 2.94 -9.09 -8.19
N ALA A 389 1.87 -9.47 -7.48
CA ALA A 389 0.59 -9.89 -8.05
C ALA A 389 0.03 -8.87 -9.04
N LYS A 390 0.29 -7.57 -8.83
CA LYS A 390 -0.12 -6.51 -9.76
C LYS A 390 0.70 -6.53 -11.04
N ASP A 391 2.01 -6.76 -10.94
CA ASP A 391 2.87 -6.85 -12.12
C ASP A 391 2.49 -8.07 -12.97
N GLN A 392 2.08 -9.18 -12.34
CA GLN A 392 1.57 -10.35 -13.06
C GLN A 392 0.24 -10.09 -13.77
N LEU A 393 -0.70 -9.40 -13.09
CA LEU A 393 -1.96 -8.97 -13.70
C LEU A 393 -1.74 -8.09 -14.93
N GLU A 394 -0.78 -7.18 -14.88
CA GLU A 394 -0.43 -6.31 -16.01
C GLU A 394 0.33 -7.06 -17.12
N LEU A 395 1.02 -8.16 -16.78
CA LEU A 395 1.85 -8.93 -17.71
C LEU A 395 1.06 -9.95 -18.52
N ASP A 396 0.19 -10.73 -17.86
CA ASP A 396 -0.47 -11.87 -18.50
C ASP A 396 -1.77 -11.53 -19.22
N GLU A 397 -2.34 -10.35 -18.95
CA GLU A 397 -3.58 -9.88 -19.56
C GLU A 397 -4.78 -10.84 -19.42
N LEU A 398 -4.75 -11.78 -18.46
CA LEU A 398 -5.86 -12.75 -18.25
C LEU A 398 -7.16 -12.09 -17.80
N THR A 399 -7.09 -10.82 -17.38
CA THR A 399 -8.27 -10.00 -17.01
C THR A 399 -8.76 -9.12 -18.16
N SER A 400 -8.09 -9.18 -19.31
CA SER A 400 -8.48 -8.43 -20.50
C SER A 400 -9.81 -8.97 -21.06
N PRO A 401 -10.80 -8.10 -21.35
CA PRO A 401 -12.05 -8.51 -21.97
C PRO A 401 -11.86 -9.07 -23.39
N GLU A 402 -10.66 -8.94 -23.97
CA GLU A 402 -10.30 -9.57 -25.25
C GLU A 402 -10.14 -11.09 -25.14
N PHE A 403 -9.63 -11.58 -24.00
CA PHE A 403 -9.27 -13.00 -23.81
C PHE A 403 -10.13 -13.69 -22.76
N ASN A 404 -10.69 -12.94 -21.81
CA ASN A 404 -11.45 -13.49 -20.70
C ASN A 404 -12.76 -12.71 -20.50
N THR A 405 -13.88 -13.39 -20.74
CA THR A 405 -15.21 -12.81 -20.55
C THR A 405 -15.95 -13.34 -19.34
N HIS A 406 -15.58 -14.53 -18.83
CA HIS A 406 -16.39 -15.28 -17.84
C HIS A 406 -15.60 -16.02 -16.76
N THR A 407 -14.27 -15.90 -16.70
CA THR A 407 -13.42 -16.67 -15.78
C THR A 407 -12.90 -15.78 -14.66
N LEU A 408 -13.04 -16.21 -13.41
CA LEU A 408 -12.41 -15.55 -12.25
C LEU A 408 -10.89 -15.71 -12.36
N VAL A 409 -10.14 -14.66 -12.02
CA VAL A 409 -8.67 -14.73 -11.96
C VAL A 409 -8.20 -14.30 -10.60
N VAL A 410 -7.37 -15.13 -9.98
CA VAL A 410 -6.77 -14.92 -8.67
C VAL A 410 -5.28 -14.70 -8.86
N TYR A 411 -4.75 -13.62 -8.31
CA TYR A 411 -3.32 -13.29 -8.32
C TYR A 411 -2.79 -13.28 -6.89
N PRO A 412 -2.24 -14.41 -6.40
CA PRO A 412 -1.60 -14.47 -5.09
C PRO A 412 -0.33 -13.60 -5.03
N GLN A 413 -0.05 -13.00 -3.87
CA GLN A 413 1.22 -12.30 -3.60
C GLN A 413 2.16 -13.20 -2.78
N GLY A 414 3.29 -13.60 -3.37
CA GLY A 414 4.32 -14.38 -2.69
C GLY A 414 5.06 -13.54 -1.65
N ILE A 415 5.46 -14.18 -0.54
CA ILE A 415 6.25 -13.54 0.51
C ILE A 415 7.66 -13.28 -0.03
N ASN A 416 8.19 -12.07 0.21
CA ASN A 416 9.49 -11.63 -0.34
C ASN A 416 9.56 -11.75 -1.88
N GLU A 417 8.41 -11.64 -2.55
CA GLU A 417 8.30 -11.60 -4.02
C GLU A 417 8.82 -12.89 -4.68
N LYS A 418 8.69 -14.03 -4.00
CA LYS A 418 9.14 -15.36 -4.44
C LYS A 418 8.14 -16.43 -4.03
N TRP A 419 8.36 -17.64 -4.53
CA TRP A 419 7.55 -18.81 -4.24
C TRP A 419 8.40 -19.97 -3.72
N GLN A 420 7.75 -20.86 -2.97
CA GLN A 420 8.26 -22.17 -2.62
C GLN A 420 8.82 -22.86 -3.87
N GLY A 421 10.01 -23.46 -3.74
CA GLY A 421 10.77 -24.03 -4.86
C GLY A 421 11.94 -23.16 -5.31
N VAL A 422 12.00 -21.88 -4.92
CA VAL A 422 13.23 -21.09 -5.04
C VAL A 422 14.22 -21.53 -3.97
N PRO A 423 15.51 -21.72 -4.30
CA PRO A 423 16.53 -22.14 -3.33
C PRO A 423 16.56 -21.22 -2.10
N ASN A 424 16.62 -21.83 -0.91
CA ASN A 424 16.57 -21.18 0.41
C ASN A 424 15.23 -20.53 0.81
N ASP A 425 14.18 -20.61 0.01
CA ASP A 425 12.84 -20.21 0.45
C ASP A 425 12.20 -21.33 1.30
N THR A 426 11.64 -20.95 2.44
CA THR A 426 10.98 -21.88 3.40
C THR A 426 9.51 -21.58 3.58
N THR A 427 8.93 -20.75 2.72
CA THR A 427 7.53 -20.36 2.77
C THR A 427 6.66 -21.56 2.37
N ASN A 428 5.54 -21.74 3.06
CA ASN A 428 4.56 -22.78 2.71
C ASN A 428 3.48 -22.20 1.80
N ASP A 429 3.83 -22.03 0.53
CA ASP A 429 2.92 -21.46 -0.47
C ASP A 429 1.85 -22.46 -0.93
N ILE A 430 2.06 -23.75 -0.71
CA ILE A 430 1.05 -24.80 -0.89
C ILE A 430 -0.14 -24.55 0.06
N GLN A 431 0.13 -24.33 1.35
CA GLN A 431 -0.91 -24.01 2.31
C GLN A 431 -1.58 -22.67 1.98
N PHE A 432 -0.80 -21.65 1.60
CA PHE A 432 -1.35 -20.36 1.21
C PHE A 432 -2.30 -20.47 0.01
N THR A 433 -1.90 -21.20 -1.04
CA THR A 433 -2.74 -21.49 -2.21
C THR A 433 -4.00 -22.25 -1.81
N THR A 434 -3.86 -23.25 -0.94
CA THR A 434 -4.99 -24.04 -0.42
C THR A 434 -6.00 -23.15 0.32
N ASP A 435 -5.52 -22.24 1.16
CA ASP A 435 -6.35 -21.31 1.93
C ASP A 435 -7.07 -20.31 1.01
N ILE A 436 -6.39 -19.79 -0.01
CA ILE A 436 -7.01 -18.91 -1.01
C ILE A 436 -8.09 -19.67 -1.78
N LEU A 437 -7.80 -20.88 -2.27
CA LEU A 437 -8.76 -21.68 -3.02
C LEU A 437 -10.00 -22.01 -2.17
N ASN A 438 -9.82 -22.43 -0.92
CA ASN A 438 -10.92 -22.64 0.03
C ASN A 438 -11.75 -21.37 0.24
N GLN A 439 -11.08 -20.22 0.36
CA GLN A 439 -11.77 -18.94 0.54
C GLN A 439 -12.56 -18.53 -0.70
N VAL A 440 -11.99 -18.69 -1.89
CA VAL A 440 -12.63 -18.38 -3.17
C VAL A 440 -13.84 -19.29 -3.39
N GLU A 441 -13.70 -20.61 -3.17
CA GLU A 441 -14.82 -21.57 -3.25
C GLU A 441 -15.92 -21.28 -2.21
N SER A 442 -15.57 -20.80 -1.02
CA SER A 442 -16.58 -20.45 0.00
C SER A 442 -17.38 -19.19 -0.33
N ARG A 443 -16.83 -18.31 -1.19
CA ARG A 443 -17.36 -16.98 -1.48
C ARG A 443 -18.03 -16.87 -2.84
N TYR A 444 -17.60 -17.67 -3.80
CA TYR A 444 -18.05 -17.64 -5.19
C TYR A 444 -18.56 -19.02 -5.63
N CYS A 445 -19.49 -19.05 -6.58
CA CYS A 445 -19.94 -20.31 -7.19
C CYS A 445 -18.90 -20.79 -8.20
N ILE A 446 -17.89 -21.54 -7.72
CA ILE A 446 -16.77 -22.01 -8.54
C ILE A 446 -17.09 -23.37 -9.17
N ASP A 447 -16.79 -23.49 -10.45
CA ASP A 447 -16.72 -24.80 -11.12
C ASP A 447 -15.48 -25.55 -10.64
N GLN A 448 -15.69 -26.52 -9.74
CA GLN A 448 -14.59 -27.28 -9.14
C GLN A 448 -13.83 -28.18 -10.15
N GLY A 449 -14.37 -28.41 -11.35
CA GLY A 449 -13.67 -29.13 -12.43
C GLY A 449 -12.81 -28.22 -13.31
N ARG A 450 -12.99 -26.90 -13.20
CA ARG A 450 -12.31 -25.85 -13.98
C ARG A 450 -11.58 -24.86 -13.07
N VAL A 451 -10.66 -25.41 -12.28
CA VAL A 451 -9.69 -24.66 -11.46
C VAL A 451 -8.32 -24.83 -12.09
N TRP A 452 -7.76 -23.76 -12.63
CA TRP A 452 -6.56 -23.78 -13.46
C TRP A 452 -5.43 -22.96 -12.86
N THR A 453 -4.20 -23.23 -13.28
CA THR A 453 -3.03 -22.47 -12.80
C THR A 453 -2.04 -22.15 -13.91
N THR A 454 -1.44 -20.97 -13.81
CA THR A 454 -0.37 -20.46 -14.67
C THR A 454 0.54 -19.53 -13.87
N GLY A 455 1.67 -19.15 -14.44
CA GLY A 455 2.58 -18.23 -13.80
C GLY A 455 3.81 -18.00 -14.65
N LYS A 456 4.70 -17.14 -14.16
CA LYS A 456 5.94 -16.77 -14.84
C LYS A 456 7.16 -17.10 -14.00
N SER A 457 8.26 -17.54 -14.60
CA SER A 457 9.55 -17.74 -13.89
C SER A 457 9.43 -18.71 -12.71
N ASP A 458 9.83 -18.32 -11.50
CA ASP A 458 9.62 -19.09 -10.28
C ASP A 458 8.14 -19.30 -9.91
N GLY A 459 7.22 -18.39 -10.28
CA GLY A 459 5.78 -18.62 -10.19
C GLY A 459 5.32 -19.76 -11.12
N ALA A 460 5.94 -19.89 -12.29
CA ALA A 460 5.75 -21.05 -13.17
C ALA A 460 6.42 -22.33 -12.61
N GLY A 461 7.56 -22.19 -11.93
CA GLY A 461 8.16 -23.27 -11.14
C GLY A 461 7.23 -23.76 -10.03
N PHE A 462 6.57 -22.83 -9.34
CA PHE A 462 5.58 -23.14 -8.32
C PHE A 462 4.33 -23.82 -8.90
N CYS A 463 3.89 -23.46 -10.12
CA CYS A 463 2.85 -24.22 -10.82
C CYS A 463 3.20 -25.71 -10.97
N ASN A 464 4.47 -26.04 -11.24
CA ASN A 464 4.93 -27.42 -11.28
C ASN A 464 4.87 -28.08 -9.89
N ILE A 465 5.20 -27.36 -8.81
CA ILE A 465 5.07 -27.88 -7.45
C ILE A 465 3.60 -28.20 -7.13
N LEU A 466 2.67 -27.32 -7.50
CA LEU A 466 1.22 -27.58 -7.35
C LEU A 466 0.77 -28.81 -8.14
N ALA A 467 1.34 -29.03 -9.33
CA ALA A 467 1.06 -30.20 -10.15
C ALA A 467 1.62 -31.49 -9.53
N CYS A 468 2.74 -31.41 -8.82
CA CYS A 468 3.38 -32.52 -8.15
C CYS A 468 2.86 -32.82 -6.75
N ASP A 469 2.06 -31.92 -6.16
CA ASP A 469 1.45 -32.08 -4.85
C ASP A 469 0.27 -33.06 -4.90
N SER A 470 0.21 -33.99 -3.95
CA SER A 470 -0.79 -35.06 -3.97
C SER A 470 -2.23 -34.58 -3.79
N ASP A 471 -2.44 -33.44 -3.14
CA ASP A 471 -3.77 -32.91 -2.86
C ASP A 471 -4.15 -31.85 -3.89
N LEU A 472 -3.25 -30.92 -4.20
CA LEU A 472 -3.53 -29.82 -5.13
C LEU A 472 -3.60 -30.29 -6.59
N SER A 473 -2.90 -31.36 -6.98
CA SER A 473 -3.09 -31.94 -8.33
C SER A 473 -4.50 -32.50 -8.54
N LEU A 474 -5.26 -32.81 -7.47
CA LEU A 474 -6.66 -33.24 -7.52
C LEU A 474 -7.65 -32.07 -7.53
N ARG A 475 -7.17 -30.85 -7.25
CA ARG A 475 -7.97 -29.63 -7.20
C ARG A 475 -7.74 -28.76 -8.42
N PHE A 476 -6.50 -28.66 -8.89
CA PHE A 476 -6.14 -27.97 -10.12
C PHE A 476 -6.23 -28.94 -11.30
N SER A 477 -7.08 -28.62 -12.28
CA SER A 477 -7.33 -29.47 -13.44
C SER A 477 -6.32 -29.28 -14.56
N VAL A 478 -5.69 -28.10 -14.70
CA VAL A 478 -4.78 -27.77 -15.81
C VAL A 478 -3.64 -26.85 -15.33
N PHE A 479 -2.43 -27.07 -15.86
CA PHE A 479 -1.22 -26.32 -15.52
C PHE A 479 -0.59 -25.73 -16.79
N ALA A 480 -0.34 -24.42 -16.80
CA ALA A 480 0.23 -23.73 -17.96
C ALA A 480 1.40 -22.79 -17.60
N PRO A 481 2.57 -23.31 -17.21
CA PRO A 481 3.71 -22.47 -16.81
C PRO A 481 4.38 -21.75 -18.01
N VAL A 482 4.82 -20.50 -17.78
CA VAL A 482 5.53 -19.70 -18.77
C VAL A 482 6.94 -19.36 -18.29
N SER A 483 7.95 -19.70 -19.09
CA SER A 483 9.38 -19.47 -18.80
C SER A 483 9.79 -19.96 -17.41
N GLY A 484 9.38 -21.19 -17.07
CA GLY A 484 9.39 -21.71 -15.70
C GLY A 484 10.77 -22.01 -15.13
N ALA A 485 10.99 -21.66 -13.85
CA ALA A 485 12.22 -21.95 -13.12
C ALA A 485 12.06 -23.20 -12.23
N TYR A 486 12.58 -24.34 -12.68
CA TYR A 486 12.42 -25.64 -12.03
C TYR A 486 13.68 -26.05 -11.27
N TYR A 487 13.91 -25.49 -10.08
CA TYR A 487 15.09 -25.82 -9.29
C TYR A 487 15.01 -27.23 -8.69
N VAL A 488 16.08 -27.99 -8.81
CA VAL A 488 16.23 -29.35 -8.30
C VAL A 488 17.48 -29.45 -7.45
N ASP A 489 17.29 -29.75 -6.17
CA ASP A 489 18.37 -30.08 -5.26
C ASP A 489 19.02 -31.42 -5.66
N SER A 490 20.27 -31.34 -6.12
CA SER A 490 21.05 -32.48 -6.59
C SER A 490 22.55 -32.25 -6.36
N GLU A 491 23.29 -33.31 -6.02
CA GLU A 491 24.75 -33.21 -5.80
C GLU A 491 25.53 -32.85 -7.08
N THR A 492 25.04 -33.29 -8.24
CA THR A 492 25.64 -33.04 -9.55
C THR A 492 24.56 -32.60 -10.53
N CYS A 493 24.80 -31.50 -11.26
CA CYS A 493 23.86 -31.02 -12.26
C CYS A 493 24.18 -31.57 -13.65
N ASP A 494 23.38 -32.54 -14.08
CA ASP A 494 23.24 -32.91 -15.50
C ASP A 494 21.82 -32.52 -15.96
N PRO A 495 21.64 -31.39 -16.66
CA PRO A 495 20.32 -30.87 -17.01
C PRO A 495 19.44 -31.84 -17.81
N ASP A 496 20.05 -32.73 -18.60
CA ASP A 496 19.32 -33.64 -19.47
C ASP A 496 18.93 -34.96 -18.78
N THR A 497 19.41 -35.20 -17.55
CA THR A 497 19.17 -36.47 -16.85
C THR A 497 18.85 -36.33 -15.36
N VAL A 498 18.89 -35.11 -14.80
CA VAL A 498 18.61 -34.85 -13.39
C VAL A 498 17.22 -35.38 -13.01
N SER A 499 17.14 -36.12 -11.91
CA SER A 499 15.88 -36.67 -11.42
C SER A 499 14.99 -35.54 -10.89
N ILE A 500 13.76 -35.43 -11.39
CA ILE A 500 12.81 -34.37 -11.00
C ILE A 500 11.78 -34.98 -10.03
N PRO A 501 11.86 -34.70 -8.71
CA PRO A 501 10.94 -35.27 -7.73
C PRO A 501 9.52 -34.75 -7.95
N CYS A 502 8.55 -35.66 -8.08
CA CYS A 502 7.16 -35.31 -8.32
C CYS A 502 6.25 -36.50 -8.00
N SER A 503 5.16 -36.30 -7.24
CA SER A 503 4.25 -37.37 -6.84
C SER A 503 2.79 -36.90 -6.87
N PRO A 504 2.24 -36.64 -8.07
CA PRO A 504 0.88 -36.14 -8.21
C PRO A 504 -0.16 -37.13 -7.65
N GLY A 505 -1.27 -36.61 -7.15
CA GLY A 505 -2.41 -37.40 -6.65
C GLY A 505 -3.28 -38.02 -7.74
N ARG A 506 -3.05 -37.65 -9.01
CA ARG A 506 -3.74 -38.23 -10.18
C ARG A 506 -2.80 -38.38 -11.38
N LYS A 507 -3.24 -39.19 -12.33
CA LYS A 507 -2.68 -39.25 -13.69
C LYS A 507 -3.46 -38.36 -14.64
N ASP A 508 -2.99 -38.31 -15.88
CA ASP A 508 -3.56 -37.56 -16.99
C ASP A 508 -3.63 -36.06 -16.68
N ILE A 509 -2.47 -35.46 -16.33
CA ILE A 509 -2.37 -34.05 -15.95
C ILE A 509 -2.12 -33.22 -17.23
N PRO A 510 -3.09 -32.39 -17.67
CA PRO A 510 -2.88 -31.50 -18.80
C PRO A 510 -1.86 -30.42 -18.45
N PHE A 511 -0.78 -30.35 -19.24
CA PHE A 511 0.38 -29.53 -18.94
C PHE A 511 0.90 -28.82 -20.19
N LEU A 512 0.80 -27.48 -20.23
CA LEU A 512 1.23 -26.64 -21.36
C LEU A 512 2.36 -25.69 -20.94
N ALA A 513 3.59 -26.00 -21.31
CA ALA A 513 4.74 -25.15 -21.01
C ALA A 513 5.07 -24.20 -22.19
N PHE A 514 5.55 -22.99 -21.87
CA PHE A 514 6.12 -22.05 -22.83
C PHE A 514 7.57 -21.76 -22.46
N HIS A 515 8.50 -21.75 -23.42
CA HIS A 515 9.89 -21.39 -23.13
C HIS A 515 10.63 -20.79 -24.32
N GLY A 516 11.43 -19.76 -24.05
CA GLY A 516 12.29 -19.10 -25.03
C GLY A 516 13.68 -19.74 -25.16
N GLY A 517 14.17 -19.89 -26.38
CA GLY A 517 15.50 -20.41 -26.69
C GLY A 517 16.62 -19.45 -26.35
N ASN A 518 16.33 -18.15 -26.29
CA ASN A 518 17.27 -17.10 -25.92
C ASN A 518 17.09 -16.64 -24.46
N ASP A 519 16.40 -17.44 -23.63
CA ASP A 519 16.24 -17.16 -22.21
C ASP A 519 17.59 -17.26 -21.48
N THR A 520 18.16 -16.10 -21.14
CA THR A 520 19.43 -16.03 -20.39
C THR A 520 19.26 -16.15 -18.88
N THR A 521 18.02 -16.20 -18.39
CA THR A 521 17.71 -16.33 -16.97
C THR A 521 17.53 -17.81 -16.62
N ILE A 522 16.60 -18.47 -17.30
CA ILE A 522 16.38 -19.92 -17.21
C ILE A 522 16.66 -20.51 -18.58
N ALA A 523 17.92 -20.89 -18.80
CA ALA A 523 18.37 -21.39 -20.10
C ALA A 523 17.52 -22.59 -20.55
N TYR A 524 17.14 -22.61 -21.83
CA TYR A 524 16.40 -23.72 -22.42
C TYR A 524 17.12 -25.07 -22.25
N ALA A 525 18.45 -25.06 -22.31
CA ALA A 525 19.31 -26.22 -22.09
C ALA A 525 19.52 -26.57 -20.60
N GLY A 526 18.95 -25.81 -19.68
CA GLY A 526 19.17 -25.95 -18.23
C GLY A 526 20.60 -25.58 -17.81
N GLY A 527 20.97 -26.00 -16.60
CA GLY A 527 22.30 -25.74 -16.01
C GLY A 527 22.25 -25.42 -14.52
N GLU A 528 23.41 -25.14 -13.93
CA GLU A 528 23.50 -24.74 -12.53
C GLU A 528 23.05 -23.30 -12.32
N ARG A 529 22.20 -23.07 -11.31
CA ARG A 529 21.78 -21.72 -10.90
C ARG A 529 21.41 -21.72 -9.43
N LYS A 530 21.92 -20.73 -8.67
CA LYS A 530 21.65 -20.57 -7.23
C LYS A 530 21.94 -21.86 -6.43
N ASP A 531 23.05 -22.52 -6.77
CA ASP A 531 23.51 -23.76 -6.12
C ASP A 531 22.56 -24.97 -6.28
N GLU A 532 21.58 -24.90 -7.18
CA GLU A 532 20.71 -26.02 -7.55
C GLU A 532 20.76 -26.27 -9.07
N CYS A 533 20.28 -27.44 -9.50
CA CYS A 533 20.25 -27.81 -10.91
C CYS A 533 18.92 -27.40 -11.55
N LEU A 534 18.99 -26.78 -12.73
CA LEU A 534 17.84 -26.59 -13.60
C LEU A 534 17.86 -27.67 -14.69
N PRO A 535 16.81 -28.51 -14.81
CA PRO A 535 16.70 -29.45 -15.92
C PRO A 535 16.60 -28.69 -17.24
N SER A 536 17.03 -29.32 -18.33
CA SER A 536 16.72 -28.81 -19.66
C SER A 536 15.21 -28.86 -19.86
N ILE A 537 14.66 -27.88 -20.56
CA ILE A 537 13.22 -27.82 -20.82
C ILE A 537 12.72 -29.03 -21.63
N PRO A 538 13.48 -29.55 -22.62
CA PRO A 538 13.16 -30.83 -23.24
C PRO A 538 13.07 -32.00 -22.26
N HIS A 539 14.03 -32.14 -21.34
CA HIS A 539 14.00 -33.19 -20.32
C HIS A 539 12.79 -33.02 -19.38
N PHE A 540 12.57 -31.80 -18.89
CA PHE A 540 11.44 -31.47 -18.02
C PHE A 540 10.08 -31.85 -18.63
N ILE A 541 9.82 -31.50 -19.89
CA ILE A 541 8.54 -31.80 -20.54
C ILE A 541 8.39 -33.30 -20.86
N GLN A 542 9.49 -33.99 -21.21
CA GLN A 542 9.48 -35.43 -21.45
C GLN A 542 9.19 -36.22 -20.16
N GLU A 543 9.69 -35.76 -19.02
CA GLU A 543 9.38 -36.33 -17.72
C GLU A 543 7.89 -36.21 -17.37
N TRP A 544 7.23 -35.11 -17.74
CA TRP A 544 5.77 -34.99 -17.62
C TRP A 544 5.02 -35.99 -18.50
N ALA A 545 5.44 -36.14 -19.76
CA ALA A 545 4.86 -37.15 -20.65
C ALA A 545 5.07 -38.58 -20.11
N ALA A 546 6.26 -38.87 -19.57
CA ALA A 546 6.59 -40.18 -19.02
C ALA A 546 5.78 -40.52 -17.76
N ARG A 547 5.45 -39.53 -16.91
CA ARG A 547 4.64 -39.72 -15.70
C ARG A 547 3.21 -40.21 -15.99
N ASP A 548 2.66 -39.78 -17.12
CA ASP A 548 1.33 -40.19 -17.59
C ASP A 548 1.38 -41.38 -18.57
N ASP A 549 2.48 -42.14 -18.56
CA ASP A 549 2.69 -43.32 -19.42
C ASP A 549 2.53 -43.00 -20.93
N LEU A 550 2.74 -41.74 -21.34
CA LEU A 550 2.61 -41.30 -22.72
C LEU A 550 3.85 -41.70 -23.54
N PRO A 551 3.71 -41.85 -24.87
CA PRO A 551 4.87 -42.06 -25.72
C PRO A 551 5.85 -40.88 -25.65
N THR A 552 7.14 -41.17 -25.52
CA THR A 552 8.20 -40.15 -25.44
C THR A 552 8.53 -39.48 -26.78
N HIS A 553 7.93 -39.94 -27.89
CA HIS A 553 8.03 -39.26 -29.17
C HIS A 553 6.96 -38.19 -29.27
N ASN A 554 7.36 -36.95 -29.56
CA ASN A 554 6.43 -35.86 -29.77
C ASN A 554 5.93 -35.78 -31.22
N ILE A 555 4.81 -35.10 -31.39
CA ILE A 555 4.36 -34.54 -32.66
C ILE A 555 4.76 -33.07 -32.67
N THR A 556 5.70 -32.70 -33.54
CA THR A 556 6.13 -31.30 -33.71
C THR A 556 5.29 -30.59 -34.76
N LYS A 557 4.71 -29.43 -34.43
CA LYS A 557 3.93 -28.59 -35.36
C LYS A 557 4.45 -27.14 -35.35
N PRO A 558 4.63 -26.49 -36.50
CA PRO A 558 4.89 -25.05 -36.52
C PRO A 558 3.66 -24.27 -36.02
N LEU A 559 3.87 -23.25 -35.20
CA LEU A 559 2.81 -22.38 -34.68
C LEU A 559 2.89 -20.96 -35.26
N ALA A 560 4.09 -20.39 -35.26
CA ALA A 560 4.37 -19.05 -35.76
C ALA A 560 5.83 -18.98 -36.25
N THR A 561 6.29 -17.80 -36.67
CA THR A 561 7.69 -17.59 -37.05
C THR A 561 8.59 -17.89 -35.86
N ASP A 562 9.58 -18.76 -36.07
CA ASP A 562 10.55 -19.22 -35.06
C ASP A 562 9.95 -19.98 -33.87
N THR A 563 8.66 -20.35 -33.94
CA THR A 563 7.91 -21.03 -32.88
C THR A 563 7.38 -22.40 -33.32
N VAL A 564 7.61 -23.42 -32.51
CA VAL A 564 7.10 -24.78 -32.69
C VAL A 564 6.41 -25.29 -31.42
N VAL A 565 5.43 -26.17 -31.60
CA VAL A 565 4.75 -26.89 -30.51
C VAL A 565 5.16 -28.35 -30.57
N TYR A 566 5.69 -28.85 -29.46
CA TYR A 566 5.94 -30.27 -29.21
C TYR A 566 4.78 -30.83 -28.42
N SER A 567 4.04 -31.79 -28.98
CA SER A 567 2.82 -32.34 -28.37
C SER A 567 2.98 -33.83 -28.06
N PHE A 568 2.56 -34.28 -26.89
CA PHE A 568 2.60 -35.65 -26.40
C PHE A 568 1.19 -36.09 -25.97
N GLY A 569 0.84 -37.36 -26.20
CA GLY A 569 -0.45 -37.94 -25.78
C GLY A 569 -1.67 -37.17 -26.29
N ASP A 570 -1.73 -36.91 -27.60
CA ASP A 570 -2.83 -36.18 -28.25
C ASP A 570 -3.08 -34.76 -27.70
N GLY A 571 -2.04 -34.09 -27.21
CA GLY A 571 -2.12 -32.71 -26.70
C GLY A 571 -2.33 -32.62 -25.19
N LEU A 572 -2.22 -33.73 -24.46
CA LEU A 572 -2.26 -33.71 -23.00
C LEU A 572 -1.06 -32.95 -22.42
N VAL A 573 0.15 -33.19 -22.96
CA VAL A 573 1.37 -32.49 -22.55
C VAL A 573 1.96 -31.78 -23.77
N GLU A 574 2.17 -30.47 -23.65
CA GLU A 574 2.68 -29.64 -24.76
C GLU A 574 3.79 -28.68 -24.29
N LEU A 575 4.77 -28.46 -25.17
CA LEU A 575 5.77 -27.41 -25.04
C LEU A 575 5.71 -26.49 -26.27
N VAL A 576 5.41 -25.22 -26.04
CA VAL A 576 5.57 -24.15 -27.01
C VAL A 576 6.98 -23.58 -26.87
N TYR A 577 7.82 -23.86 -27.86
CA TYR A 577 9.19 -23.40 -27.92
C TYR A 577 9.35 -22.32 -28.99
N ASP A 578 9.98 -21.22 -28.63
CA ASP A 578 10.37 -20.17 -29.56
C ASP A 578 11.87 -19.95 -29.53
N SER A 579 12.54 -19.98 -30.68
CA SER A 579 14.01 -19.94 -30.71
C SER A 579 14.64 -18.57 -30.44
N VAL A 580 13.86 -17.47 -30.49
CA VAL A 580 14.38 -16.10 -30.42
C VAL A 580 13.95 -15.33 -29.17
N ILE A 581 12.86 -15.73 -28.52
CA ILE A 581 12.35 -15.08 -27.31
C ILE A 581 13.24 -15.36 -26.08
N GLY A 582 13.34 -14.37 -25.20
CA GLY A 582 14.08 -14.44 -23.93
C GLY A 582 13.25 -14.96 -22.75
N HIS A 583 13.54 -14.46 -21.55
CA HIS A 583 12.83 -14.80 -20.30
C HIS A 583 11.47 -14.08 -20.15
N ASP A 584 10.60 -14.31 -21.12
CA ASP A 584 9.43 -13.46 -21.34
C ASP A 584 8.11 -14.20 -21.14
N TRP A 585 7.07 -13.44 -20.83
CA TRP A 585 5.70 -13.76 -21.19
C TRP A 585 5.47 -13.38 -22.66
N PRO A 586 5.33 -14.35 -23.59
CA PRO A 586 5.20 -14.06 -25.01
C PRO A 586 3.94 -13.24 -25.33
N SER A 587 4.12 -12.09 -25.96
CA SER A 587 3.05 -11.22 -26.44
C SER A 587 3.43 -10.58 -27.76
N THR A 588 2.45 -10.39 -28.65
CA THR A 588 2.60 -9.70 -29.93
C THR A 588 2.72 -8.18 -29.78
N VAL A 589 2.48 -7.66 -28.57
CA VAL A 589 2.65 -6.25 -28.21
C VAL A 589 3.73 -6.09 -27.14
N PRO A 590 4.34 -4.90 -27.01
CA PRO A 590 5.30 -4.62 -25.96
C PRO A 590 4.69 -4.76 -24.56
N ASN A 591 5.39 -5.46 -23.67
CA ASN A 591 5.07 -5.62 -22.25
C ASN A 591 6.34 -5.43 -21.40
N SER A 592 6.22 -5.61 -20.08
CA SER A 592 7.34 -5.40 -19.14
C SER A 592 8.48 -6.42 -19.26
N ASP A 593 8.25 -7.56 -19.91
CA ASP A 593 9.26 -8.58 -20.17
C ASP A 593 10.01 -8.33 -21.47
N ASN A 594 9.33 -7.93 -22.55
CA ASN A 594 9.93 -7.86 -23.88
C ASN A 594 10.38 -6.44 -24.30
N SER A 595 10.21 -5.45 -23.42
CA SER A 595 10.65 -4.06 -23.65
C SER A 595 12.05 -3.76 -23.12
N VAL A 596 12.74 -4.75 -22.53
CA VAL A 596 14.13 -4.61 -22.07
C VAL A 596 15.12 -4.84 -23.22
N ALA A 597 16.33 -4.27 -23.07
CA ALA A 597 17.37 -4.34 -24.09
C ALA A 597 17.72 -5.80 -24.43
N GLY A 598 17.65 -6.16 -25.72
CA GLY A 598 17.94 -7.51 -26.20
C GLY A 598 16.70 -8.41 -26.37
N HIS A 599 15.53 -7.95 -25.95
CA HIS A 599 14.26 -8.65 -26.12
C HIS A 599 13.37 -7.94 -27.15
N HIS A 600 12.33 -8.63 -27.63
CA HIS A 600 11.37 -8.08 -28.57
C HIS A 600 10.00 -8.77 -28.43
N PRO A 601 8.91 -8.14 -28.89
CA PRO A 601 7.62 -8.80 -28.98
C PRO A 601 7.70 -10.13 -29.74
N ALA A 602 6.94 -11.11 -29.27
CA ALA A 602 6.84 -12.44 -29.82
C ALA A 602 6.03 -12.45 -31.12
N SER A 603 6.20 -13.50 -31.93
CA SER A 603 5.37 -13.74 -33.12
C SER A 603 3.97 -14.28 -32.79
N PHE A 604 3.72 -14.60 -31.51
CA PHE A 604 2.47 -15.12 -30.97
C PHE A 604 2.16 -14.52 -29.59
N ASN A 605 0.93 -14.71 -29.10
CA ASN A 605 0.52 -14.31 -27.76
C ASN A 605 0.20 -15.57 -26.94
N ALA A 606 0.85 -15.75 -25.80
CA ALA A 606 0.67 -16.92 -24.94
C ALA A 606 -0.72 -16.94 -24.29
N THR A 607 -1.25 -15.79 -23.89
CA THR A 607 -2.51 -15.67 -23.13
C THR A 607 -3.71 -16.34 -23.80
N PRO A 608 -4.05 -16.06 -25.08
CA PRO A 608 -5.16 -16.75 -25.75
C PRO A 608 -4.90 -18.25 -25.96
N ILE A 609 -3.64 -18.68 -26.09
CA ILE A 609 -3.30 -20.11 -26.21
C ILE A 609 -3.56 -20.82 -24.88
N ILE A 610 -3.13 -20.22 -23.77
CA ILE A 610 -3.38 -20.71 -22.41
C ILE A 610 -4.89 -20.82 -22.14
N MET A 611 -5.66 -19.77 -22.46
CA MET A 611 -7.12 -19.79 -22.28
C MET A 611 -7.79 -20.90 -23.10
N ASN A 612 -7.39 -21.10 -24.36
CA ASN A 612 -7.91 -22.19 -25.18
C ASN A 612 -7.54 -23.57 -24.61
N PHE A 613 -6.34 -23.72 -24.06
CA PHE A 613 -5.89 -24.98 -23.46
C PHE A 613 -6.67 -25.30 -22.17
N PHE A 614 -6.94 -24.28 -21.35
CA PHE A 614 -7.79 -24.38 -20.17
C PHE A 614 -9.21 -24.83 -20.52
N GLU A 615 -9.85 -24.21 -21.52
CA GLU A 615 -11.21 -24.61 -21.94
C GLU A 615 -11.26 -26.00 -22.60
N ALA A 616 -10.16 -26.43 -23.23
CA ALA A 616 -10.08 -27.76 -23.85
C ALA A 616 -9.98 -28.90 -22.82
N HIS A 617 -9.57 -28.61 -21.58
CA HIS A 617 -9.30 -29.61 -20.57
C HIS A 617 -10.09 -29.37 -19.28
N SER A 618 -10.97 -30.31 -18.96
CA SER A 618 -11.71 -30.36 -17.69
C SER A 618 -11.54 -31.71 -17.03
N VAL A 619 -11.44 -31.73 -15.69
CA VAL A 619 -11.39 -32.99 -14.95
C VAL A 619 -12.77 -33.27 -14.35
N SER A 620 -13.39 -34.39 -14.73
CA SER A 620 -14.58 -34.89 -14.06
C SER A 620 -14.17 -35.47 -12.70
N ARG A 621 -14.56 -34.84 -11.59
CA ARG A 621 -14.34 -35.45 -10.28
C ARG A 621 -15.12 -36.76 -10.14
N LEU A 622 -14.43 -37.82 -9.71
CA LEU A 622 -15.05 -39.00 -9.14
C LEU A 622 -15.81 -38.60 -7.86
N GLY A 623 -17.13 -38.48 -7.98
CA GLY A 623 -18.10 -38.55 -6.89
C GLY A 623 -17.80 -37.72 -5.63
N ALA A 624 -18.21 -36.46 -5.62
CA ALA A 624 -18.64 -35.81 -4.37
C ALA A 624 -19.99 -36.42 -3.96
N ASN A 625 -19.96 -37.63 -3.38
CA ASN A 625 -21.08 -38.11 -2.58
C ASN A 625 -21.08 -37.30 -1.28
N TYR A 626 -21.92 -36.26 -1.22
CA TYR A 626 -22.40 -35.70 0.05
C TYR A 626 -23.36 -36.68 0.73
#